data_AF-A0A1J3FDM3-F1
#
_entry.id   AF-A0A1J3FDM3-F1
#
_cell.length_a   1.000
_cell.length_b   1.000
_cell.length_c   1.000
_cell.angle_alpha   90.00
_cell.angle_beta   90.00
_cell.angle_gamma   90.00
#
_symmetry.space_group_name_H-M   'P 1'
#
loop_
_entity.id
_entity.type
_entity.pdbx_description
1 polymer ?
#
loop_
_entity_poly.entity_id
_entity_poly.type
_entity_poly.pdbx_seq_one_letter_code
_entity_poly.pdbx_strand_id
1 'polypeptide(L)'
;TMLQRIGTGIFLYILAMVVAALVETERLQTDVTVLMSVWWLVPQYVIYGVADVFIMVGLQEFFYDQVPSELRTIGMALNLSIHGVGNFLSSFMISVIDRVTSQYGQTSWFDNDLNKAHLDYFYWLLACLSTVSFGLYLWFAKSYVYYRPATF
;
A
#
# COMPACT_ATOMS: atom_id res chain seq x y z
N THR A 1 21.05 0.32 -2.93
CA THR A 1 21.13 0.74 -1.51
C THR A 1 19.82 0.41 -0.81
N MET A 2 19.77 0.35 0.54
CA MET A 2 18.54 -0.01 1.28
C MET A 2 17.36 0.90 0.92
N LEU A 3 17.59 2.21 0.83
CA LEU A 3 16.59 3.19 0.43
C LEU A 3 16.07 2.94 -1.00
N GLN A 4 16.94 2.53 -1.94
CA GLN A 4 16.47 2.18 -3.28
C GLN A 4 15.55 0.95 -3.26
N ARG A 5 15.85 -0.07 -2.44
CA ARG A 5 14.97 -1.25 -2.32
C ARG A 5 13.60 -0.88 -1.77
N ILE A 6 13.54 -0.09 -0.69
CA ILE A 6 12.29 0.41 -0.12
C ILE A 6 11.53 1.22 -1.18
N GLY A 7 12.21 2.14 -1.86
CA GLY A 7 11.61 2.97 -2.92
C GLY A 7 11.06 2.16 -4.09
N THR A 8 11.78 1.13 -4.55
CA THR A 8 11.31 0.20 -5.59
C THR A 8 10.05 -0.53 -5.12
N GLY A 9 10.03 -1.00 -3.87
CA GLY A 9 8.85 -1.65 -3.31
C GLY A 9 7.63 -0.74 -3.25
N ILE A 10 7.78 0.51 -2.78
CA ILE A 10 6.69 1.49 -2.75
C ILE A 10 6.18 1.80 -4.17
N PHE A 11 7.07 1.94 -5.15
CA PHE A 11 6.69 2.15 -6.54
C PHE A 11 5.90 0.97 -7.12
N LEU A 12 6.34 -0.27 -6.87
CA LEU A 12 5.62 -1.47 -7.29
C LEU A 12 4.25 -1.57 -6.60
N TYR A 13 4.12 -1.14 -5.35
CA TYR A 13 2.85 -1.09 -4.64
C TYR A 13 1.85 -0.13 -5.32
N ILE A 14 2.31 1.04 -5.76
CA ILE A 14 1.48 1.98 -6.54
C ILE A 14 1.01 1.31 -7.83
N LEU A 15 1.90 0.62 -8.54
CA LEU A 15 1.53 -0.11 -9.76
C LEU A 15 0.49 -1.21 -9.47
N ALA A 16 0.62 -1.95 -8.37
CA ALA A 16 -0.36 -2.95 -7.97
C ALA A 16 -1.76 -2.32 -7.76
N MET A 17 -1.83 -1.16 -7.10
CA MET A 17 -3.09 -0.43 -6.89
C MET A 17 -3.69 0.10 -8.19
N VAL A 18 -2.88 0.58 -9.12
CA VAL A 18 -3.34 0.99 -10.46
C VAL A 18 -3.89 -0.20 -11.24
N VAL A 19 -3.17 -1.33 -11.25
CA VAL A 19 -3.65 -2.56 -11.90
C VAL A 19 -4.97 -3.02 -11.28
N ALA A 20 -5.09 -2.98 -9.94
CA ALA A 20 -6.32 -3.35 -9.27
C ALA A 20 -7.51 -2.44 -9.62
N ALA A 21 -7.27 -1.12 -9.70
CA ALA A 21 -8.28 -0.18 -10.14
C ALA A 21 -8.75 -0.48 -11.58
N LEU A 22 -7.82 -0.74 -12.50
CA LEU A 22 -8.14 -1.06 -13.90
C LEU A 22 -8.91 -2.38 -14.02
N VAL A 23 -8.47 -3.44 -13.33
CA VAL A 23 -9.15 -4.75 -13.33
C VAL A 23 -10.58 -4.61 -12.83
N GLU A 24 -10.80 -3.80 -11.80
CA GLU A 24 -12.14 -3.56 -11.25
C GLU A 24 -13.01 -2.73 -12.20
N THR A 25 -12.45 -1.71 -12.86
CA THR A 25 -13.17 -0.96 -13.90
C THR A 25 -13.61 -1.87 -15.06
N GLU A 26 -12.75 -2.77 -15.53
CA GLU A 26 -13.10 -3.74 -16.57
C GLU A 26 -14.18 -4.73 -16.09
N ARG A 27 -14.10 -5.17 -14.82
CA ARG A 27 -15.12 -6.04 -14.21
C ARG A 27 -16.50 -5.37 -14.18
N LEU A 28 -16.56 -4.08 -13.87
CA LEU A 28 -17.81 -3.31 -13.82
C LEU A 28 -18.38 -3.02 -15.23
N GLN A 29 -17.53 -2.93 -16.25
CA GLN A 29 -17.96 -2.73 -17.64
C GLN A 29 -18.43 -4.03 -18.31
N THR A 30 -17.97 -5.17 -17.83
CA THR A 30 -18.36 -6.47 -18.35
C THR A 30 -19.80 -6.79 -17.96
N ASP A 31 -20.61 -7.17 -18.94
CA ASP A 31 -22.03 -7.50 -18.74
C ASP A 31 -22.18 -8.62 -17.70
N VAL A 32 -23.18 -8.54 -16.81
CA VAL A 32 -23.38 -9.48 -15.67
C VAL A 32 -23.50 -10.95 -16.12
N THR A 33 -23.80 -11.17 -17.40
CA THR A 33 -23.91 -12.50 -18.02
C THR A 33 -22.56 -13.16 -18.32
N VAL A 34 -21.46 -12.39 -18.35
CA VAL A 34 -20.11 -12.90 -18.62
C VAL A 34 -19.31 -12.89 -17.31
N LEU A 35 -19.15 -14.07 -16.70
CA LEU A 35 -18.29 -14.21 -15.53
C LEU A 35 -16.83 -13.92 -15.89
N MET A 36 -16.25 -12.89 -15.27
CA MET A 36 -14.82 -12.60 -15.37
C MET A 36 -14.01 -13.69 -14.66
N SER A 37 -12.91 -14.13 -15.28
CA SER A 37 -12.07 -15.17 -14.71
C SER A 37 -11.24 -14.66 -13.52
N VAL A 38 -11.08 -15.48 -12.48
CA VAL A 38 -10.25 -15.17 -11.29
C VAL A 38 -8.79 -14.87 -11.66
N TRP A 39 -8.32 -15.38 -12.81
CA TRP A 39 -6.96 -15.12 -13.31
C TRP A 39 -6.62 -13.64 -13.50
N TRP A 40 -7.63 -12.76 -13.68
CA TRP A 40 -7.42 -11.31 -13.78
C TRP A 40 -6.91 -10.67 -12.48
N LEU A 41 -7.09 -11.32 -11.33
CA LEU A 41 -6.55 -10.85 -10.05
C LEU A 41 -5.07 -11.23 -9.88
N VAL A 42 -4.55 -12.18 -10.65
CA VAL A 42 -3.17 -12.66 -10.47
C VAL A 42 -2.12 -11.55 -10.67
N PRO A 43 -2.20 -10.67 -11.69
CA PRO A 43 -1.22 -9.61 -11.90
C PRO A 43 -1.09 -8.67 -10.70
N GLN A 44 -2.20 -8.17 -10.13
CA GLN A 44 -2.17 -7.27 -8.98
C GLN A 44 -1.55 -7.94 -7.74
N TYR A 45 -1.87 -9.21 -7.46
CA TYR A 45 -1.36 -9.93 -6.29
C TYR A 45 0.12 -10.30 -6.44
N VAL A 46 0.57 -10.64 -7.65
CA VAL A 46 1.99 -10.90 -7.91
C VAL A 46 2.81 -9.62 -7.71
N ILE A 47 2.37 -8.49 -8.27
CA ILE A 47 3.07 -7.20 -8.10
C ILE A 47 3.08 -6.80 -6.63
N TYR A 48 1.94 -6.92 -5.93
CA TYR A 48 1.84 -6.65 -4.49
C TYR A 48 2.81 -7.50 -3.68
N GLY A 49 2.88 -8.81 -3.92
CA GLY A 49 3.77 -9.71 -3.20
C GLY A 49 5.24 -9.38 -3.43
N VAL A 50 5.62 -9.04 -4.67
CA VAL A 50 6.99 -8.58 -4.96
C VAL A 50 7.28 -7.26 -4.25
N ALA A 51 6.35 -6.30 -4.31
CA ALA A 51 6.47 -5.00 -3.64
C ALA A 51 6.72 -5.16 -2.13
N ASP A 52 5.93 -6.02 -1.48
CA ASP A 52 6.01 -6.29 -0.04
C ASP A 52 7.38 -6.85 0.36
N VAL A 53 7.92 -7.80 -0.40
CA VAL A 53 9.26 -8.36 -0.15
C VAL A 53 10.35 -7.28 -0.24
N PHE A 54 10.29 -6.40 -1.24
CA PHE A 54 11.26 -5.30 -1.37
C PHE A 54 11.19 -4.31 -0.20
N ILE A 55 9.98 -3.96 0.24
CA ILE A 55 9.76 -3.07 1.39
C ILE A 55 10.25 -3.74 2.68
N MET A 56 9.85 -5.00 2.92
CA MET A 56 10.17 -5.73 4.15
C MET A 56 11.68 -5.90 4.31
N VAL A 57 12.37 -6.39 3.26
CA VAL A 57 13.83 -6.58 3.29
C VAL A 57 14.54 -5.25 3.44
N GLY A 58 14.10 -4.22 2.71
CA GLY A 58 14.71 -2.89 2.79
C GLY A 58 14.57 -2.24 4.17
N LEU A 59 13.40 -2.35 4.81
CA LEU A 59 13.16 -1.84 6.16
C LEU A 59 13.93 -2.64 7.21
N GLN A 60 13.98 -3.97 7.11
CA GLN A 60 14.75 -4.80 8.04
C GLN A 60 16.23 -4.45 8.01
N GLU A 61 16.84 -4.36 6.82
CA GLU A 61 18.24 -3.95 6.67
C GLU A 61 18.46 -2.53 7.23
N PHE A 62 17.57 -1.58 6.91
CA PHE A 62 17.66 -0.21 7.41
C PHE A 62 17.64 -0.13 8.93
N PHE A 63 16.66 -0.77 9.58
CA PHE A 63 16.55 -0.76 11.04
C PHE A 63 17.68 -1.55 11.71
N TYR A 64 18.20 -2.60 11.08
CA TYR A 64 19.30 -3.38 11.64
C TYR A 64 20.64 -2.63 11.62
N ASP A 65 20.92 -1.91 10.53
CA ASP A 65 22.20 -1.24 10.28
C ASP A 65 22.23 0.24 10.74
N GLN A 66 21.09 0.94 10.75
CA GLN A 66 21.04 2.36 11.11
C GLN A 66 20.65 2.62 12.57
N VAL A 67 20.08 1.63 13.27
CA VAL A 67 19.73 1.78 14.69
C VAL A 67 20.89 1.27 15.55
N PRO A 68 21.30 2.03 16.59
CA PRO A 68 22.29 1.57 17.57
C PRO A 68 21.93 0.20 18.15
N SER A 69 22.93 -0.61 18.48
CA SER A 69 22.73 -1.97 18.98
C SER A 69 21.84 -2.04 20.22
N GLU A 70 21.88 -1.03 21.11
CA GLU A 70 21.02 -0.99 22.30
C GLU A 70 19.53 -0.75 21.97
N LEU A 71 19.24 -0.11 20.83
CA LEU A 71 17.87 0.27 20.43
C LEU A 71 17.29 -0.63 19.33
N ARG A 72 18.02 -1.65 18.89
CA ARG A 72 17.61 -2.53 17.78
C ARG A 72 16.25 -3.17 17.99
N THR A 73 15.96 -3.64 19.21
CA THR A 73 14.65 -4.22 19.56
C THR A 73 13.52 -3.20 19.45
N ILE A 74 13.78 -1.93 19.81
CA ILE A 74 12.82 -0.83 19.65
C ILE A 74 12.61 -0.53 18.17
N GLY A 75 13.66 -0.54 17.36
CA GLY A 75 13.57 -0.40 15.90
C GLY A 75 12.68 -1.47 15.26
N MET A 76 12.83 -2.74 15.69
CA MET A 76 11.97 -3.83 15.23
C MET A 76 10.52 -3.67 15.71
N ALA A 77 10.30 -3.25 16.95
CA ALA A 77 8.96 -2.96 17.47
C ALA A 77 8.28 -1.81 16.71
N LEU A 78 9.03 -0.76 16.33
CA LEU A 78 8.54 0.33 15.50
C LEU A 78 8.12 -0.17 14.11
N ASN A 79 8.89 -1.06 13.48
CA ASN A 79 8.51 -1.69 12.20
C ASN A 79 7.17 -2.45 12.32
N LEU A 80 6.99 -3.24 13.38
CA LEU A 80 5.70 -3.91 13.62
C LEU A 80 4.57 -2.90 13.88
N SER A 81 4.86 -1.81 14.60
CA SER A 81 3.86 -0.78 14.89
C SER A 81 3.37 -0.08 13.61
N ILE A 82 4.23 0.08 12.59
CA ILE A 82 3.85 0.64 11.28
C ILE A 82 2.73 -0.19 10.66
N HIS A 83 2.80 -1.52 10.73
CA HIS A 83 1.75 -2.40 10.21
C HIS A 83 0.45 -2.25 11.00
N GLY A 84 0.54 -2.16 12.33
CA GLY A 84 -0.62 -1.94 13.20
C GLY A 84 -1.32 -0.61 12.91
N VAL A 85 -0.55 0.48 12.80
CA VAL A 85 -1.06 1.80 12.43
C VAL A 85 -1.68 1.77 11.03
N GLY A 86 -1.04 1.09 10.08
CA GLY A 86 -1.58 0.90 8.72
C GLY A 86 -2.95 0.21 8.72
N ASN A 87 -3.12 -0.84 9.51
CA ASN A 87 -4.41 -1.53 9.65
C ASN A 87 -5.48 -0.62 10.27
N PHE A 88 -5.16 0.12 11.33
CA PHE A 88 -6.10 1.08 11.91
C PHE A 88 -6.49 2.18 10.93
N LEU A 89 -5.53 2.72 10.18
CA LEU A 89 -5.78 3.72 9.16
C LEU A 89 -6.67 3.18 8.04
N SER A 90 -6.43 1.94 7.61
CA SER A 90 -7.26 1.26 6.61
C SER A 90 -8.70 1.11 7.09
N SER A 91 -8.92 0.58 8.30
CA SER A 91 -10.26 0.45 8.88
C SER A 91 -10.95 1.80 9.07
N PHE A 92 -10.22 2.82 9.52
CA PHE A 92 -10.73 4.17 9.67
C PHE A 92 -11.18 4.75 8.32
N MET A 93 -10.33 4.61 7.28
CA MET A 93 -10.63 5.11 5.94
C MET A 93 -11.86 4.42 5.35
N ILE A 94 -11.95 3.10 5.44
CA ILE A 94 -13.14 2.34 5.00
C ILE A 94 -14.39 2.84 5.72
N SER A 95 -14.34 2.99 7.05
CA SER A 95 -15.48 3.45 7.83
C SER A 95 -15.93 4.88 7.47
N VAL A 96 -14.98 5.79 7.25
CA VAL A 96 -15.29 7.16 6.83
C VAL A 96 -15.90 7.18 5.44
N ILE A 97 -15.30 6.47 4.49
CA ILE A 97 -15.81 6.39 3.11
C ILE A 97 -17.21 5.80 3.13
N ASP A 98 -17.40 4.64 3.75
CA ASP A 98 -18.70 3.97 3.81
C ASP A 98 -19.77 4.88 4.41
N ARG A 99 -19.46 5.61 5.50
CA ARG A 99 -20.37 6.58 6.10
C ARG A 99 -20.69 7.76 5.19
N VAL A 100 -19.71 8.27 4.43
CA VAL A 100 -19.90 9.41 3.53
C VAL A 100 -20.67 8.99 2.27
N THR A 101 -20.39 7.81 1.73
CA THR A 101 -20.97 7.31 0.46
C THR A 101 -22.35 6.68 0.64
N SER A 102 -22.64 6.11 1.82
CA SER A 102 -23.98 5.59 2.15
C SER A 102 -24.98 6.67 2.54
N GLN A 103 -24.52 7.89 2.86
CA GLN A 103 -25.40 9.02 3.10
C GLN A 103 -26.10 9.40 1.79
N TYR A 104 -27.40 9.71 1.87
CA TYR A 104 -28.28 10.08 0.75
C TYR A 104 -28.85 8.95 -0.13
N GLY A 105 -28.76 7.68 0.31
CA GLY A 105 -29.42 6.56 -0.37
C GLY A 105 -28.75 6.15 -1.69
N GLN A 106 -27.50 6.54 -1.89
CA GLN A 106 -26.64 6.06 -2.97
C GLN A 106 -25.89 4.79 -2.56
N THR A 107 -25.45 4.00 -3.54
CA THR A 107 -24.68 2.77 -3.32
C THR A 107 -23.29 3.11 -2.77
N SER A 108 -22.92 2.48 -1.66
CA SER A 108 -21.61 2.67 -1.03
C SER A 108 -20.50 2.11 -1.94
N TRP A 109 -19.28 2.62 -1.83
CA TRP A 109 -18.12 2.03 -2.51
C TRP A 109 -17.92 0.56 -2.11
N PHE A 110 -18.40 0.18 -0.92
CA PHE A 110 -18.32 -1.16 -0.33
C PHE A 110 -19.69 -1.84 -0.21
N ASP A 111 -20.60 -1.61 -1.16
CA ASP A 111 -21.91 -2.27 -1.16
C ASP A 111 -21.75 -3.81 -1.07
N ASN A 112 -22.68 -4.48 -0.37
CA ASN A 112 -22.69 -5.94 -0.26
C ASN A 112 -22.92 -6.61 -1.62
N ASP A 113 -23.58 -5.91 -2.55
CA ASP A 113 -23.68 -6.33 -3.95
C ASP A 113 -22.47 -5.81 -4.73
N LEU A 114 -21.52 -6.70 -5.02
CA LEU A 114 -20.31 -6.36 -5.78
C LEU A 114 -20.60 -5.77 -7.17
N ASN A 115 -21.76 -6.02 -7.77
CA ASN A 115 -22.12 -5.39 -9.04
C ASN A 115 -22.50 -3.91 -8.90
N LYS A 116 -22.78 -3.46 -7.67
CA LYS A 116 -23.10 -2.08 -7.31
C LYS A 116 -21.98 -1.39 -6.52
N ALA A 117 -21.09 -2.19 -5.94
CA ALA A 117 -19.90 -1.70 -5.26
C ALA A 117 -18.92 -1.11 -6.29
N HIS A 118 -18.33 0.02 -5.93
CA HIS A 118 -17.34 0.73 -6.74
C HIS A 118 -15.99 0.70 -6.02
N LEU A 119 -15.38 -0.49 -5.98
CA LEU A 119 -14.06 -0.69 -5.37
C LEU A 119 -12.93 -0.01 -6.17
N ASP A 120 -13.17 0.28 -7.44
CA ASP A 120 -12.26 1.00 -8.33
C ASP A 120 -11.93 2.39 -7.78
N TYR A 121 -12.91 3.13 -7.25
CA TYR A 121 -12.67 4.42 -6.61
C TYR A 121 -11.78 4.31 -5.36
N PHE A 122 -11.94 3.24 -4.58
CA PHE A 122 -11.10 2.99 -3.42
C PHE A 122 -9.65 2.68 -3.83
N TYR A 123 -9.45 1.88 -4.87
CA TYR A 123 -8.11 1.59 -5.39
C TYR A 123 -7.45 2.82 -6.00
N TRP A 124 -8.19 3.67 -6.71
CA TRP A 124 -7.69 4.97 -7.19
C TRP A 124 -7.29 5.90 -6.04
N LEU A 125 -8.09 5.98 -4.97
CA LEU A 125 -7.76 6.75 -3.78
C LEU A 125 -6.45 6.25 -3.15
N LEU A 126 -6.29 4.94 -3.00
CA LEU A 126 -5.07 4.32 -2.49
C LEU A 126 -3.86 4.58 -3.39
N ALA A 127 -4.01 4.54 -4.70
CA ALA A 127 -2.95 4.85 -5.65
C ALA A 127 -2.48 6.31 -5.52
N CYS A 128 -3.42 7.26 -5.41
CA CYS A 128 -3.12 8.68 -5.20
C CYS A 128 -2.41 8.91 -3.85
N LEU A 129 -2.94 8.36 -2.76
CA LEU A 129 -2.34 8.48 -1.43
C LEU A 129 -0.93 7.89 -1.40
N SER A 130 -0.75 6.70 -1.98
CA SER A 130 0.55 6.03 -2.06
C SER A 130 1.56 6.82 -2.89
N THR A 131 1.11 7.50 -3.95
CA THR A 131 1.95 8.38 -4.77
C THR A 131 2.43 9.60 -3.97
N VAL A 132 1.54 10.21 -3.16
CA VAL A 132 1.92 11.30 -2.25
C VAL A 132 2.93 10.81 -1.20
N SER A 133 2.67 9.65 -0.58
CA SER A 133 3.59 9.02 0.37
C SER A 133 4.95 8.72 -0.26
N PHE A 134 4.98 8.28 -1.52
CA PHE A 134 6.22 8.05 -2.25
C PHE A 134 6.99 9.36 -2.51
N GLY A 135 6.29 10.45 -2.85
CA GLY A 135 6.90 11.78 -2.97
C GLY A 135 7.57 12.25 -1.67
N LEU A 136 6.87 12.11 -0.54
CA LEU A 136 7.41 12.40 0.79
C LEU A 136 8.62 11.50 1.11
N TYR A 137 8.51 10.20 0.83
CA TYR A 137 9.59 9.24 1.00
C TYR A 137 10.85 9.66 0.23
N LEU A 138 10.72 10.03 -1.05
CA LEU A 138 11.86 10.48 -1.86
C LEU A 138 12.50 11.76 -1.30
N TRP A 139 11.69 12.67 -0.76
CA TRP A 139 12.19 13.89 -0.11
C TRP A 139 13.02 13.57 1.14
N PHE A 140 12.53 12.68 2.01
CA PHE A 140 13.27 12.21 3.17
C PHE A 140 14.52 11.40 2.77
N ALA A 141 14.41 10.49 1.80
CA ALA A 141 15.50 9.65 1.36
C ALA A 141 16.66 10.46 0.75
N LYS A 142 16.36 11.55 0.04
CA LYS A 142 17.39 12.50 -0.46
C LYS A 142 18.07 13.29 0.64
N SER A 143 17.35 13.56 1.74
CA SER A 143 17.85 14.35 2.87
C SER A 143 18.52 13.47 3.95
N TYR A 144 18.44 12.15 3.81
CA TYR A 144 18.92 11.21 4.81
C TYR A 144 20.45 11.06 4.75
N VAL A 145 21.12 11.40 5.85
CA VAL A 145 22.55 11.16 6.04
C VAL A 145 22.72 9.81 6.73
N TYR A 146 23.35 8.86 6.05
CA TYR A 146 23.65 7.54 6.59
C TYR A 146 24.54 7.62 7.83
N TYR A 147 24.17 6.88 8.88
CA TYR A 147 25.02 6.68 10.04
C TYR A 147 26.22 5.81 9.64
N ARG A 148 27.44 6.33 9.82
CA ARG A 148 28.67 5.53 9.76
C ARG A 148 29.14 5.29 11.18
N PRO A 149 29.31 4.04 11.63
CA PRO A 149 29.99 3.77 12.89
C PRO A 149 31.40 4.35 12.79
N ALA A 150 31.85 5.09 13.81
CA ALA A 150 33.25 5.49 13.89
C ALA A 150 34.10 4.22 13.96
N THR A 151 34.89 3.99 12.92
CA THR A 151 35.98 3.00 12.95
C THR A 151 36.97 3.44 14.02
N PHE A 152 37.01 2.70 15.13
CA PHE A 152 38.13 2.70 16.07
C PHE A 152 38.92 1.41 15.89
#